data_AF-X1IQK0-F1
#
_entry.id   AF-X1IQK0-F1
#
_cell.length_a   1.000
_cell.length_b   1.000
_cell.length_c   1.000
_cell.angle_alpha   90.00
_cell.angle_beta   90.00
_cell.angle_gamma   90.00
#
_symmetry.space_group_name_H-M   'P 1'
#
loop_
_entity.id
_entity.type
_entity.pdbx_description
1 polymer ?
#
loop_
_entity_poly.entity_id
_entity_poly.type
_entity_poly.pdbx_seq_one_letter_code
_entity_poly.pdbx_strand_id
1 'polypeptide(L)' 'MVTEQDKTLDALKIAIQMETDGKKLYLKASQESSNELGKKLLESLAAEEDAGIAGSH' A
#
# COMPACT_ATOMS: atom_id res chain seq x y z
N MET A 1 13.58 -21.82 -18.34
CA MET A 1 13.99 -20.45 -18.72
C MET A 1 12.96 -19.52 -18.12
N VAL A 2 13.38 -18.46 -17.43
CA VAL A 2 12.45 -17.45 -16.89
C VAL A 2 11.95 -16.63 -18.07
N THR A 3 10.63 -16.48 -18.18
CA THR A 3 9.97 -15.73 -19.25
C THR A 3 9.81 -14.26 -18.84
N GLU A 4 9.53 -13.38 -19.80
CA GLU A 4 9.17 -12.00 -19.50
C GLU A 4 7.86 -11.93 -18.68
N GLN A 5 6.94 -12.88 -18.89
CA GLN A 5 5.71 -12.99 -18.10
C GLN A 5 6.00 -13.31 -16.63
N ASP A 6 6.98 -14.18 -16.34
CA ASP A 6 7.39 -14.48 -14.97
C ASP A 6 7.95 -13.23 -14.27
N LYS A 7 8.76 -12.42 -14.98
CA LYS A 7 9.31 -11.17 -14.44
C LYS A 7 8.21 -10.13 -14.18
N THR A 8 7.24 -10.00 -15.09
CA THR A 8 6.09 -9.10 -14.90
C THR A 8 5.26 -9.54 -13.70
N LEU A 9 5.02 -10.83 -13.55
CA LEU A 9 4.29 -11.37 -12.40
C LEU A 9 5.03 -11.08 -11.08
N ASP A 10 6.35 -11.23 -11.05
CA ASP A 10 7.13 -10.93 -9.85
C ASP A 10 7.15 -9.43 -9.53
N ALA A 11 7.24 -8.56 -10.55
CA ALA A 11 7.12 -7.11 -10.36
C ALA A 11 5.76 -6.72 -9.77
N LEU A 12 4.66 -7.35 -10.24
CA LEU A 12 3.32 -7.14 -9.70
C LEU A 12 3.22 -7.59 -8.23
N LYS A 13 3.78 -8.75 -7.87
CA LYS A 13 3.82 -9.20 -6.46
C LYS A 13 4.56 -8.21 -5.57
N ILE A 14 5.69 -7.68 -6.06
CA ILE A 14 6.46 -6.67 -5.32
C ILE A 14 5.63 -5.41 -5.11
N ALA A 15 4.92 -4.93 -6.15
CA ALA A 15 4.07 -3.75 -6.05
C ALA A 15 2.94 -3.94 -5.02
N ILE A 16 2.21 -5.06 -5.09
CA ILE A 16 1.13 -5.38 -4.13
C ILE A 16 1.65 -5.45 -2.69
N GLN A 17 2.84 -6.03 -2.50
CA GLN A 17 3.47 -6.09 -1.17
C GLN A 17 3.86 -4.69 -0.67
N MET A 18 4.40 -3.84 -1.55
CA MET A 18 4.72 -2.45 -1.20
C MET A 18 3.48 -1.66 -0.78
N GLU A 19 2.36 -1.77 -1.51
CA GLU A 19 1.10 -1.10 -1.17
C GLU A 19 0.54 -1.62 0.16
N THR A 20 0.61 -2.94 0.38
CA THR A 20 0.19 -3.57 1.64
C THR A 20 0.98 -3.06 2.84
N ASP A 21 2.29 -2.92 2.69
CA ASP A 21 3.16 -2.43 3.77
C ASP A 21 3.04 -0.93 3.97
N GLY A 22 2.85 -0.15 2.90
CA GLY A 22 2.52 1.27 2.94
C GLY A 22 1.24 1.53 3.72
N LYS A 23 0.18 0.76 3.44
CA LYS A 23 -1.09 0.84 4.19
C LYS A 23 -0.90 0.63 5.68
N LYS A 24 -0.17 -0.42 6.07
CA LYS A 24 0.11 -0.72 7.50
C LYS A 24 0.90 0.40 8.16
N LEU A 25 1.87 0.98 7.45
CA LEU A 25 2.67 2.10 7.94
C LEU A 25 1.79 3.32 8.22
N TYR A 26 0.94 3.72 7.27
CA TYR A 26 0.05 4.87 7.44
C TYR A 26 -0.98 4.67 8.55
N LEU A 27 -1.58 3.47 8.65
CA LEU A 27 -2.51 3.15 9.74
C LEU A 27 -1.83 3.17 11.12
N LYS A 28 -0.61 2.63 11.22
CA LYS A 28 0.13 2.69 12.48
C LYS A 28 0.47 4.14 12.86
N ALA A 29 0.93 4.93 11.90
CA ALA A 29 1.24 6.33 12.12
C ALA A 29 -0.01 7.15 12.52
N SER A 30 -1.19 6.83 11.96
CA SER A 30 -2.44 7.51 12.33
C SER A 30 -2.85 7.21 13.78
N GLN A 31 -2.61 5.98 14.25
CA GLN A 31 -2.87 5.57 15.63
C GLN A 31 -1.91 6.24 16.64
N GLU A 32 -0.68 6.52 16.23
CA GLU A 32 0.35 7.18 17.06
C GLU A 32 0.26 8.72 17.02
N SER A 33 -0.49 9.29 16.07
CA SER A 33 -0.66 10.73 15.93
C SER A 33 -1.59 11.31 17.00
N SER A 34 -1.12 12.33 17.72
CA SER A 34 -1.94 13.14 18.64
C SER A 34 -2.62 14.34 17.97
N ASN A 35 -2.39 14.55 16.67
CA ASN A 35 -3.02 15.61 15.88
C ASN A 35 -4.15 15.02 15.02
N GLU A 36 -5.37 15.50 15.24
CA GLU A 36 -6.58 15.06 14.53
C GLU A 36 -6.51 15.25 13.00
N LEU A 37 -5.92 16.34 12.52
CA LEU A 37 -5.74 16.56 11.07
C LEU A 37 -4.68 15.60 10.51
N GLY A 38 -3.60 15.39 11.25
CA GLY A 38 -2.54 14.44 10.87
C GLY A 38 -3.07 13.00 10.82
N LYS A 39 -3.91 12.62 11.78
CA LYS A 39 -4.57 11.31 11.81
C LYS A 39 -5.45 11.10 10.59
N LYS A 40 -6.32 12.07 10.27
CA LYS A 40 -7.19 12.01 9.08
C LYS A 40 -6.41 11.92 7.78
N LEU A 41 -5.31 12.69 7.66
CA LEU A 41 -4.45 12.61 6.49
C LEU A 41 -3.85 11.21 6.32
N LEU A 42 -3.31 10.64 7.38
CA LEU A 42 -2.70 9.31 7.36
C LEU A 42 -3.74 8.20 7.09
N GLU A 43 -4.96 8.33 7.63
CA GLU A 43 -6.07 7.44 7.31
C GLU A 43 -6.47 7.52 5.82
N SER A 44 -6.51 8.72 5.24
CA SER A 44 -6.77 8.89 3.79
C SER A 44 -5.67 8.24 2.94
N LEU A 45 -4.39 8.44 3.28
CA LEU A 45 -3.28 7.80 2.57
C LEU A 45 -3.37 6.27 2.65
N ALA A 46 -3.69 5.71 3.82
CA ALA A 46 -3.91 4.28 3.96
C ALA A 46 -5.07 3.75 3.09
N ALA A 47 -6.10 4.57 2.84
CA ALA A 47 -7.22 4.20 1.98
C ALA A 47 -6.88 4.26 0.49
N GLU A 48 -5.94 5.11 0.07
CA GLU A 48 -5.46 5.17 -1.31
C GLU A 48 -4.67 3.90 -1.69
N GLU A 49 -3.89 3.34 -0.76
CA GLU A 49 -3.19 2.06 -0.96
C GLU A 49 -4.16 0.89 -1.22
N ASP A 50 -5.36 0.89 -0.61
CA ASP A 50 -6.39 -0.12 -0.88
C ASP A 50 -6.89 -0.09 -2.34
N ALA A 51 -6.94 1.10 -2.95
CA ALA A 51 -7.33 1.24 -4.35
C ALA A 51 -6.24 0.71 -5.31
N GLY A 52 -4.96 0.87 -4.96
CA GLY A 52 -3.83 0.28 -5.68
C GLY A 52 -3.85 -1.25 -5.67
N ILE A 53 -4.13 -1.83 -4.49
CA ILE A 53 -4.25 -3.29 -4.31
C ILE A 53 -5.44 -3.84 -5.12
N ALA A 54 -6.60 -3.17 -5.07
CA ALA A 54 -7.80 -3.60 -5.78
C ALA A 54 -7.69 -3.47 -7.31
N GLY A 55 -6.93 -2.49 -7.82
CA GLY A 55 -6.68 -2.29 -9.25
C GLY A 55 -5.68 -3.30 -9.86
N SER A 56 -5.02 -4.09 -9.01
CA SER A 56 -4.01 -5.09 -9.41
C SER A 56 -4.59 -6.51 -9.59
N HIS A 57 -5.91 -6.68 -9.45
CA HIS A 57 -6.64 -7.95 -9.56
C HIS A 57 -7.26 -8.22 -10.93
#